data_AF-A0A349K677-F1
#
_entry.id   AF-A0A349K677-F1
#
_cell.length_a   1.000
_cell.length_b   1.000
_cell.length_c   1.000
_cell.angle_alpha   90.00
_cell.angle_beta   90.00
_cell.angle_gamma   90.00
#
_symmetry.space_group_name_H-M   'P 1'
#
loop_
_entity.id
_entity.type
_entity.pdbx_description
1 polymer ?
#
loop_
_entity_poly.entity_id
_entity_poly.type
_entity_poly.pdbx_seq_one_letter_code
_entity_poly.pdbx_strand_id
1 'polypeptide(L)' 'VKRACDKSGLTFLCSWQDENLTTEERARHALHEIGARIVHVPDESIADKLRKEMGRKMPW' A
#
# COMPACT_ATOMS: atom_id res chain seq x y z
N VAL A 1 -12.88 -8.68 -11.97
CA VAL A 1 -12.77 -7.34 -11.35
C VAL A 1 -11.43 -6.68 -11.65
N LYS A 2 -10.28 -7.25 -11.23
CA LYS A 2 -8.94 -6.69 -11.53
C LYS A 2 -8.75 -6.22 -12.99
N ARG A 3 -9.03 -7.10 -13.95
CA ARG A 3 -8.90 -6.78 -15.39
C ARG A 3 -9.79 -5.62 -15.85
N ALA A 4 -10.91 -5.36 -15.18
CA ALA A 4 -11.75 -4.19 -15.45
C ALA A 4 -11.15 -2.91 -14.84
N CYS A 5 -10.60 -3.00 -13.62
CA CYS A 5 -9.88 -1.89 -12.99
C CYS A 5 -8.66 -1.47 -13.81
N ASP A 6 -7.85 -2.45 -14.26
CA ASP A 6 -6.66 -2.19 -15.09
C ASP A 6 -7.04 -1.44 -16.39
N LYS A 7 -8.15 -1.82 -17.04
CA LYS A 7 -8.67 -1.15 -18.24
C LYS A 7 -9.16 0.27 -18.00
N SER A 8 -9.61 0.58 -16.79
CA SER A 8 -10.12 1.89 -16.40
C SER A 8 -9.05 2.78 -15.76
N GLY A 9 -7.78 2.37 -15.75
CA GLY A 9 -6.69 3.10 -15.09
C GLY A 9 -6.82 3.14 -13.56
N LEU A 10 -7.59 2.22 -12.98
CA LEU A 10 -7.80 2.11 -11.54
C LEU A 10 -6.88 1.02 -10.97
N THR A 11 -6.24 1.32 -9.85
CA THR A 11 -5.48 0.32 -9.08
C THR A 11 -6.44 -0.52 -8.25
N PHE A 12 -6.53 -1.82 -8.55
CA PHE A 12 -7.28 -2.75 -7.73
C PHE A 12 -6.45 -3.17 -6.52
N LEU A 13 -6.76 -2.63 -5.34
CA LEU A 13 -6.13 -3.05 -4.10
C LEU A 13 -6.61 -4.46 -3.73
N CYS A 14 -5.84 -5.47 -4.11
CA CYS A 14 -6.05 -6.87 -3.72
C CYS A 14 -4.91 -7.37 -2.83
N SER A 15 -4.53 -6.63 -1.80
CA SER A 15 -3.73 -7.22 -0.74
C SER A 15 -4.64 -8.14 0.07
N TRP A 16 -4.60 -9.44 -0.23
CA TRP A 16 -5.18 -10.41 0.69
C TRP A 16 -4.50 -10.27 2.04
N GLN A 17 -5.25 -10.49 3.11
CA GLN A 17 -4.74 -10.44 4.48
C GLN A 17 -3.89 -11.69 4.73
N ASP A 18 -2.78 -11.80 4.01
CA ASP A 18 -1.86 -12.92 4.07
C ASP A 18 -1.25 -13.00 5.47
N GLU A 19 -1.57 -14.08 6.17
CA GLU A 19 -1.12 -14.33 7.54
C GLU A 19 0.39 -14.59 7.63
N ASN A 20 1.02 -14.92 6.49
CA ASN A 20 2.48 -15.11 6.42
C ASN A 20 3.26 -13.80 6.28
N LEU A 21 2.56 -12.68 6.04
CA LEU A 21 3.19 -11.38 5.88
C LEU A 21 2.89 -10.48 7.06
N THR A 22 3.93 -9.82 7.57
CA THR A 22 3.77 -8.76 8.57
C THR A 22 3.00 -7.58 7.98
N THR A 23 2.48 -6.73 8.87
CA THR A 23 1.82 -5.48 8.47
C THR A 23 2.69 -4.59 7.59
N GLU A 24 3.99 -4.47 7.90
CA GLU A 24 4.92 -3.68 7.08
C GLU A 24 5.11 -4.30 5.69
N GLU A 25 5.29 -5.62 5.59
CA GLU A 25 5.49 -6.31 4.31
C GLU A 25 4.25 -6.19 3.40
N ARG A 26 3.06 -6.33 3.98
CA ARG A 26 1.80 -6.12 3.23
C ARG A 26 1.67 -4.70 2.72
N ALA A 27 2.01 -3.71 3.54
CA ALA A 27 1.99 -2.31 3.15
C ALA A 27 3.01 -2.03 2.03
N ARG A 28 4.23 -2.59 2.11
CA ARG A 28 5.25 -2.49 1.06
C ARG A 28 4.78 -3.12 -0.24
N HIS A 29 4.23 -4.33 -0.19
CA HIS A 29 3.69 -5.00 -1.37
C HIS A 29 2.58 -4.16 -2.02
N ALA A 30 1.65 -3.63 -1.22
CA ALA A 30 0.59 -2.78 -1.73
C ALA A 30 1.13 -1.48 -2.39
N LEU A 31 2.12 -0.82 -1.79
CA LEU A 31 2.68 0.43 -2.29
C LEU A 31 3.54 0.25 -3.53
N HIS A 32 4.42 -0.76 -3.55
CA HIS A 32 5.45 -0.91 -4.57
C HIS A 32 5.07 -1.88 -5.69
N GLU A 33 4.36 -2.97 -5.38
CA GLU A 33 4.01 -4.00 -6.37
C GLU A 33 2.61 -3.76 -6.96
N ILE A 34 1.63 -3.45 -6.10
CA ILE A 34 0.25 -3.17 -6.55
C ILE A 34 0.12 -1.71 -7.04
N GLY A 35 0.97 -0.81 -6.57
CA GLY A 35 0.92 0.62 -6.92
C GLY A 35 -0.16 1.40 -6.17
N ALA A 36 -0.60 0.89 -5.02
CA ALA A 36 -1.52 1.61 -4.16
C ALA A 36 -0.90 2.95 -3.73
N ARG A 37 -1.74 3.99 -3.61
CA ARG A 37 -1.28 5.34 -3.21
C ARG A 37 -1.63 5.68 -1.76
N ILE A 38 -2.61 4.98 -1.19
CA ILE A 38 -3.07 5.13 0.19
C ILE A 38 -3.29 3.72 0.72
N VAL A 39 -2.63 3.41 1.84
CA VAL A 39 -2.75 2.13 2.55
C VAL A 39 -2.96 2.41 4.02
N HIS A 40 -3.84 1.63 4.65
CA HIS A 40 -4.03 1.69 6.09
C HIS A 40 -3.00 0.79 6.77
N VAL A 41 -2.28 1.33 7.75
CA VAL A 41 -1.44 0.57 8.67
C VAL A 41 -1.82 0.96 10.11
N PRO A 42 -2.01 -0.01 11.01
CA PRO A 42 -2.41 0.24 12.40
C PRO A 42 -1.31 0.86 13.26
N ASP A 43 -0.04 0.75 12.85
CA ASP A 43 1.11 1.28 13.58
C ASP A 43 1.66 2.53 12.87
N GLU A 44 1.71 3.64 13.60
CA GLU A 44 2.21 4.93 13.13
C GLU A 44 3.69 4.88 12.73
N SER A 45 4.51 4.08 13.43
CA SER A 45 5.95 3.98 13.16
C SER A 45 6.23 3.34 11.79
N ILE A 46 5.43 2.34 11.40
CA ILE A 46 5.47 1.73 10.07
C ILE A 46 5.09 2.77 9.02
N ALA A 47 4.03 3.54 9.28
CA ALA A 47 3.57 4.57 8.37
C ALA A 47 4.66 5.64 8.13
N ASP A 48 5.32 6.10 9.20
CA ASP A 48 6.39 7.09 9.14
C ASP A 48 7.64 6.59 8.40
N LYS A 49 8.04 5.35 8.66
CA LYS A 49 9.16 4.72 7.96
C LYS A 49 8.90 4.68 6.45
N LEU A 50 7.74 4.18 6.03
CA LEU A 50 7.36 4.08 4.62
C LEU A 50 7.21 5.47 3.97
N ARG A 51 6.69 6.47 4.69
CA ARG A 51 6.60 7.85 4.18
C ARG A 51 7.97 8.44 3.86
N LYS A 52 8.94 8.28 4.77
CA LYS A 52 10.31 8.76 4.59
C LYS A 52 10.97 8.07 3.39
N GLU A 53 10.83 6.76 3.28
CA GLU A 53 11.36 5.98 2.16
C GLU A 53 10.76 6.40 0.81
N MET A 54 9.46 6.72 0.76
CA MET A 54 8.79 7.20 -0.45
C MET A 54 9.03 8.69 -0.74
N GLY A 55 9.77 9.42 0.10
CA GLY A 55 9.98 10.86 -0.04
C GLY A 55 8.69 11.69 0.07
N ARG A 56 7.63 11.16 0.70
CA ARG A 56 6.35 11.86 0.82
C ARG A 56 6.35 12.73 2.08
N LYS A 57 6.15 14.03 1.91
CA LYS A 57 5.77 14.92 3.02
C LYS A 57 4.23 14.90 3.11
N MET A 58 3.69 14.54 4.28
CA MET A 58 2.24 14.66 4.49
C MET A 58 1.85 16.15 4.45
N PRO A 59 0.75 16.54 3.78
CA PRO A 59 0.07 17.77 4.15
C PRO A 59 -0.51 17.51 5.53
N TRP A 60 -0.10 18.31 6.52
CA TRP A 60 -0.74 18.34 7.84
C TRP A 60 -2.24 18.60 7.70
#